data_AF-A0A497RF47-F1
#
_entry.id   AF-A0A497RF47-F1
#
_cell.length_a   1.000
_cell.length_b   1.000
_cell.length_c   1.000
_cell.angle_alpha   90.00
_cell.angle_beta   90.00
_cell.angle_gamma   90.00
#
_symmetry.space_group_name_H-M   'P 1'
#
loop_
_entity.id
_entity.type
_entity.pdbx_description
1 polymer ?
#
loop_
_entity_poly.entity_id
_entity_poly.type
_entity_poly.pdbx_seq_one_letter_code
_entity_poly.pdbx_strand_id
1 'polypeptide(L)'
;MMRWRVDVILDFDGRDLEYGIIKMAKEKDVAIEISVSRFLRCKGIERSRLFERTVETIKVISKFDAPFVLTSGASNLYELRPKRQVLEFFEYLGADVERAEYWMERLIRRYTDPFYIMDGLEIVKT
;
A
#
# COMPACT_ATOMS: atom_id res chain seq x y z
N MET A 1 1.38 -26.69 10.93
CA MET A 1 1.17 -25.97 9.67
C MET A 1 1.83 -24.60 9.79
N MET A 2 2.94 -24.37 9.09
CA MET A 2 3.67 -23.09 9.17
C MET A 2 2.85 -22.03 8.43
N ARG A 3 2.34 -21.03 9.16
CA ARG A 3 1.53 -19.96 8.59
C ARG A 3 2.50 -18.85 8.17
N TRP A 4 2.69 -18.67 6.87
CA TRP A 4 3.55 -17.61 6.35
C TRP A 4 2.99 -16.26 6.77
N ARG A 5 3.77 -15.50 7.54
CA ARG A 5 3.48 -14.08 7.79
C ARG A 5 3.75 -13.35 6.47
N VAL A 6 2.78 -12.57 6.02
CA VAL A 6 2.92 -11.69 4.86
C VAL A 6 2.99 -10.26 5.35
N ASP A 7 3.73 -9.42 4.65
CA ASP A 7 3.94 -8.03 5.03
C ASP A 7 3.14 -7.06 4.17
N VAL A 8 2.81 -7.47 2.92
CA VAL A 8 2.04 -6.67 1.97
C VAL A 8 0.99 -7.52 1.26
N ILE A 9 -0.24 -7.01 1.15
CA ILE A 9 -1.29 -7.51 0.27
C ILE A 9 -1.24 -6.68 -1.03
N LEU A 10 -0.95 -7.34 -2.14
CA LEU A 10 -0.81 -6.69 -3.45
C LEU A 10 -2.16 -6.39 -4.10
N ASP A 11 -2.23 -5.25 -4.78
CA ASP A 11 -3.40 -4.76 -5.50
C ASP A 11 -3.25 -5.02 -6.99
N PHE A 12 -3.69 -6.22 -7.41
CA PHE A 12 -3.61 -6.70 -8.78
C PHE A 12 -4.99 -6.76 -9.47
N ASP A 13 -4.96 -6.88 -10.80
CA ASP A 13 -6.16 -6.92 -11.64
C ASP A 13 -7.10 -8.08 -11.24
N GLY A 14 -8.36 -7.75 -10.94
CA GLY A 14 -9.37 -8.73 -10.50
C GLY A 14 -9.45 -8.96 -8.99
N ARG A 15 -8.61 -8.29 -8.17
CA ARG A 15 -8.79 -8.24 -6.72
C ARG A 15 -9.62 -7.01 -6.33
N ASP A 16 -10.65 -7.23 -5.52
CA ASP A 16 -11.37 -6.16 -4.84
C ASP A 16 -10.91 -6.10 -3.36
N LEU A 17 -10.44 -4.92 -2.94
CA LEU A 17 -10.03 -4.64 -1.57
C LEU A 17 -11.26 -4.27 -0.73
N GLU A 18 -12.02 -5.29 -0.34
CA GLU A 18 -13.22 -5.08 0.46
C GLU A 18 -12.91 -4.61 1.88
N TYR A 19 -13.91 -3.99 2.52
CA TYR A 19 -13.86 -3.48 3.89
C TYR A 19 -13.27 -4.47 4.91
N GLY A 20 -13.66 -5.75 4.82
CA GLY A 20 -13.18 -6.80 5.73
C GLY A 20 -11.68 -7.07 5.61
N ILE A 21 -11.13 -7.02 4.38
CA ILE A 21 -9.70 -7.19 4.12
C ILE A 21 -8.92 -6.04 4.73
N ILE A 22 -9.39 -4.81 4.54
CA ILE A 22 -8.70 -3.61 5.05
C ILE A 22 -8.68 -3.61 6.58
N LYS A 23 -9.79 -3.94 7.22
CA LYS A 23 -9.86 -4.08 8.67
C LYS A 23 -8.91 -5.16 9.18
N MET A 24 -8.88 -6.32 8.53
CA MET A 24 -7.99 -7.42 8.90
C MET A 24 -6.51 -7.04 8.73
N ALA A 25 -6.18 -6.28 7.68
CA ALA A 25 -4.83 -5.79 7.45
C ALA A 25 -4.35 -4.91 8.62
N LYS A 26 -5.21 -4.04 9.16
CA LYS A 26 -4.92 -3.30 10.41
C LYS A 26 -4.69 -4.23 11.59
N GLU A 27 -5.60 -5.18 11.85
CA GLU A 27 -5.50 -6.10 12.98
C GLU A 27 -4.24 -6.99 12.93
N LYS A 28 -3.74 -7.26 11.72
CA LYS A 28 -2.58 -8.13 11.49
C LYS A 28 -1.28 -7.37 11.24
N ASP A 29 -1.32 -6.03 11.25
CA ASP A 29 -0.18 -5.18 10.90
C ASP A 29 0.43 -5.54 9.54
N VAL A 30 -0.43 -5.66 8.53
CA VAL A 30 -0.08 -5.99 7.14
C VAL A 30 -0.37 -4.77 6.28
N ALA A 31 0.58 -4.36 5.44
CA ALA A 31 0.38 -3.26 4.52
C ALA A 31 -0.48 -3.65 3.31
N ILE A 32 -1.26 -2.71 2.82
CA ILE A 32 -2.03 -2.85 1.59
C ILE A 32 -1.35 -2.03 0.50
N GLU A 33 -1.05 -2.65 -0.63
CA GLU A 33 -0.62 -1.92 -1.82
C GLU A 33 -1.82 -1.21 -2.46
N ILE A 34 -1.60 -0.01 -3.00
CA ILE A 34 -2.46 0.58 -4.02
C ILE A 34 -1.58 0.95 -5.21
N SER A 35 -1.92 0.45 -6.41
CA SER A 35 -1.03 0.49 -7.57
C SER A 35 -1.56 1.32 -8.73
N VAL A 36 -0.66 2.08 -9.38
CA VAL A 36 -1.00 2.88 -10.58
C VAL A 36 -1.26 2.00 -11.80
N SER A 37 -0.59 0.84 -11.92
CA SER A 37 -0.67 -0.03 -13.10
C SER A 37 -2.09 -0.47 -13.45
N ARG A 38 -2.98 -0.63 -12.46
CA ARG A 38 -4.40 -0.94 -12.68
C ARG A 38 -5.09 0.10 -13.58
N PHE A 39 -4.74 1.37 -13.42
CA PHE A 39 -5.28 2.46 -14.25
C PHE A 39 -4.74 2.46 -15.67
N LEU A 40 -3.52 1.95 -15.85
CA LEU A 40 -2.87 1.85 -17.16
C LEU A 40 -3.47 0.72 -18.00
N ARG A 41 -3.95 -0.35 -17.35
CA ARG A 41 -4.45 -1.56 -18.01
C ARG A 41 -5.97 -1.59 -18.26
N CYS A 42 -6.74 -0.68 -17.66
CA CYS A 42 -8.17 -0.53 -17.91
C CYS A 42 -8.48 0.69 -18.79
N LYS A 43 -9.68 0.75 -19.39
CA LYS A 43 -10.11 1.86 -20.27
C LYS A 43 -11.59 2.19 -20.13
N GLY A 44 -11.97 3.39 -20.56
CA GLY A 44 -13.38 3.82 -20.60
C GLY A 44 -14.09 3.72 -19.26
N ILE A 45 -15.27 3.08 -19.26
CA ILE A 45 -16.12 2.96 -18.07
C ILE A 45 -15.47 2.15 -16.94
N GLU A 46 -14.62 1.17 -17.25
CA GLU A 46 -13.90 0.38 -16.26
C GLU A 46 -12.93 1.26 -15.48
N ARG A 47 -12.22 2.15 -16.18
CA ARG A 47 -11.30 3.11 -15.54
C ARG A 47 -12.05 4.09 -14.65
N SER A 48 -13.22 4.56 -15.09
CA SER A 48 -14.07 5.44 -14.26
C SER A 48 -14.51 4.75 -12.96
N ARG A 49 -14.94 3.49 -13.04
CA ARG A 49 -15.31 2.70 -11.86
C ARG A 49 -14.12 2.41 -10.96
N LEU A 50 -12.94 2.18 -11.54
CA LEU A 50 -11.72 1.99 -10.77
C LEU A 50 -11.38 3.24 -9.96
N PHE A 51 -11.48 4.45 -10.54
CA PHE A 51 -11.29 5.69 -9.80
C PHE A 51 -12.23 5.80 -8.60
N GLU A 52 -13.53 5.56 -8.80
CA GLU A 52 -14.52 5.60 -7.72
C GLU A 52 -14.19 4.61 -6.59
N ARG A 53 -13.89 3.36 -6.95
CA ARG A 53 -13.49 2.32 -5.99
C ARG A 53 -12.21 2.66 -5.26
N THR A 54 -11.20 3.18 -5.94
CA THR A 54 -9.93 3.56 -5.30
C THR A 54 -10.13 4.68 -4.29
N VAL A 55 -10.96 5.69 -4.60
CA VAL A 55 -11.30 6.75 -3.65
C VAL A 55 -12.01 6.17 -2.42
N GLU A 56 -12.93 5.21 -2.60
CA GLU A 56 -13.58 4.52 -1.49
C GLU A 56 -12.58 3.70 -0.65
N THR A 57 -11.71 2.92 -1.29
CA THR A 57 -10.63 2.16 -0.63
C THR A 57 -9.75 3.08 0.22
N ILE A 58 -9.33 4.23 -0.30
CA ILE A 58 -8.53 5.21 0.43
C ILE A 58 -9.27 5.70 1.68
N LYS A 59 -10.57 6.00 1.58
CA LYS A 59 -11.39 6.40 2.73
C LYS A 59 -11.47 5.31 3.79
N VAL A 60 -11.61 4.04 3.38
CA VAL A 60 -11.67 2.91 4.31
C VAL A 60 -10.32 2.66 4.98
N ILE A 61 -9.21 2.78 4.25
CA ILE A 61 -7.85 2.72 4.81
C ILE A 61 -7.66 3.80 5.87
N SER A 62 -8.06 5.04 5.56
CA SER A 62 -8.02 6.16 6.50
C SER A 62 -8.86 5.89 7.75
N LYS A 63 -10.12 5.45 7.57
CA LYS A 63 -11.05 5.10 8.65
C LYS A 63 -10.48 4.09 9.65
N PHE A 64 -9.77 3.07 9.16
CA PHE A 64 -9.22 2.01 10.00
C PHE A 64 -7.80 2.25 10.47
N ASP A 65 -7.19 3.35 10.05
CA ASP A 65 -5.77 3.59 10.28
C ASP A 65 -4.91 2.39 9.79
N ALA A 66 -5.31 1.76 8.68
CA ALA A 66 -4.67 0.56 8.14
C ALA A 66 -3.29 0.88 7.52
N PRO A 67 -2.27 0.02 7.68
CA PRO A 67 -0.99 0.19 6.97
C PRO A 67 -1.18 0.07 5.46
N PHE A 68 -0.57 0.97 4.70
CA PHE A 68 -0.67 0.95 3.23
C PHE A 68 0.57 1.54 2.57
N VAL A 69 0.78 1.17 1.31
CA VAL A 69 1.88 1.65 0.47
C VAL A 69 1.38 1.98 -0.93
N LEU A 70 1.98 2.99 -1.55
CA LEU A 70 1.64 3.45 -2.89
C LEU A 70 2.75 3.06 -3.86
N THR A 71 2.40 2.39 -4.96
CA THR A 71 3.38 1.84 -5.89
C THR A 71 2.99 2.12 -7.34
N SER A 72 3.94 1.96 -8.26
CA SER A 72 3.58 1.85 -9.68
C SER A 72 2.91 0.51 -10.00
N GLY A 73 3.13 -0.54 -9.20
CA GLY A 73 2.69 -1.92 -9.45
C GLY A 73 3.09 -2.46 -10.82
N ALA A 74 4.24 -1.99 -11.32
CA ALA A 74 4.67 -2.22 -12.70
C ALA A 74 5.04 -3.70 -12.93
N SER A 75 4.46 -4.31 -13.97
CA SER A 75 4.86 -5.64 -14.46
C SER A 75 5.99 -5.59 -15.48
N ASN A 76 6.24 -4.41 -16.05
CA ASN A 76 7.25 -4.18 -17.09
C ASN A 76 7.77 -2.74 -17.01
N LEU A 77 8.88 -2.47 -17.71
CA LEU A 77 9.57 -1.17 -17.67
C LEU A 77 8.68 0.02 -18.04
N TYR A 78 7.72 -0.17 -18.95
CA TYR A 78 6.85 0.91 -19.45
C TYR A 78 5.76 1.33 -18.45
N GLU A 79 5.48 0.48 -17.46
CA GLU A 79 4.55 0.76 -16.37
C GLU A 79 5.24 1.45 -15.17
N LEU A 80 6.57 1.55 -15.16
CA LEU A 80 7.28 2.29 -14.13
C LEU A 80 6.89 3.77 -14.16
N ARG A 81 6.82 4.37 -12.97
CA ARG A 81 6.56 5.79 -12.78
C ARG A 81 7.56 6.33 -11.76
N PRO A 82 8.08 7.55 -11.93
CA PRO A 82 8.84 8.20 -10.87
C PRO A 82 8.03 8.26 -9.57
N LYS A 83 8.69 8.07 -8.42
CA LYS A 83 8.05 8.11 -7.09
C LYS A 83 7.11 9.30 -6.95
N ARG A 84 7.59 10.51 -7.29
CA ARG A 84 6.80 11.75 -7.23
C ARG A 84 5.47 11.64 -7.98
N GLN A 85 5.48 11.07 -9.18
CA GLN A 85 4.26 10.93 -9.98
C GLN A 85 3.27 9.93 -9.36
N VAL A 86 3.76 8.86 -8.75
CA VAL A 86 2.91 7.89 -8.03
C VAL A 86 2.24 8.58 -6.84
N LEU A 87 3.02 9.31 -6.03
CA LEU A 87 2.51 10.01 -4.86
C LEU A 87 1.51 11.10 -5.24
N GLU A 88 1.86 12.01 -6.16
CA GLU A 88 0.96 13.08 -6.63
C GLU A 88 -0.36 12.53 -7.21
N PHE A 89 -0.29 11.40 -7.93
CA PHE A 89 -1.49 10.75 -8.48
C PHE A 89 -2.46 10.29 -7.39
N PHE A 90 -1.96 9.64 -6.34
CA PHE A 90 -2.80 9.14 -5.25
C PHE A 90 -3.19 10.23 -4.26
N GLU A 91 -2.34 11.22 -4.04
CA GLU A 91 -2.67 12.43 -3.28
C GLU A 91 -3.89 13.13 -3.89
N TYR A 92 -3.93 13.27 -5.22
CA TYR A 92 -5.10 13.79 -5.93
C TYR A 92 -6.38 12.97 -5.68
N LEU A 93 -6.26 11.65 -5.47
CA LEU A 93 -7.38 10.77 -5.11
C LEU A 93 -7.71 10.79 -3.61
N GLY A 94 -7.01 11.62 -2.82
CA GLY A 94 -7.24 11.81 -1.38
C GLY A 94 -6.42 10.91 -0.48
N ALA A 95 -5.35 10.27 -0.97
CA ALA A 95 -4.45 9.48 -0.14
C ALA A 95 -3.54 10.38 0.70
N ASP A 96 -3.27 9.95 1.92
CA ASP A 96 -2.28 10.55 2.82
C ASP A 96 -0.88 10.03 2.46
N VAL A 97 -0.16 10.79 1.62
CA VAL A 97 1.13 10.35 1.07
C VAL A 97 2.23 10.27 2.13
N GLU A 98 2.25 11.18 3.11
CA GLU A 98 3.22 11.15 4.22
C GLU A 98 3.06 9.86 5.02
N ARG A 99 1.81 9.46 5.26
CA ARG A 99 1.52 8.24 5.99
C ARG A 99 1.82 6.98 5.18
N ALA A 100 1.62 7.00 3.87
CA ALA A 100 2.06 5.91 2.99
C ALA A 100 3.59 5.75 3.03
N GLU A 101 4.34 6.85 3.01
CA GLU A 101 5.79 6.85 3.11
C GLU A 101 6.26 6.32 4.47
N TYR A 102 5.63 6.76 5.57
CA TYR A 102 5.91 6.22 6.91
C TYR A 102 5.79 4.69 6.96
N TRP A 103 4.69 4.13 6.43
CA TRP A 103 4.50 2.68 6.43
C TRP A 103 5.52 1.95 5.55
N MET A 104 5.89 2.54 4.41
CA MET A 104 6.94 2.00 3.54
C MET A 104 8.31 2.01 4.24
N GLU A 105 8.69 3.11 4.88
CA GLU A 105 9.95 3.24 5.61
C GLU A 105 10.01 2.28 6.78
N ARG A 106 8.92 2.17 7.56
CA ARG A 106 8.79 1.19 8.63
C ARG A 106 8.95 -0.24 8.10
N LEU A 107 8.35 -0.56 6.96
CA LEU A 107 8.48 -1.87 6.33
C LEU A 107 9.94 -2.13 5.92
N ILE A 108 10.60 -1.18 5.25
CA ILE A 108 12.00 -1.33 4.85
C ILE A 108 12.90 -1.51 6.08
N ARG A 109 12.70 -0.67 7.11
CA ARG A 109 13.47 -0.70 8.36
C ARG A 109 13.48 -2.09 9.00
N ARG A 110 12.33 -2.78 9.02
CA ARG A 110 12.22 -4.16 9.55
C ARG A 110 13.20 -5.15 8.93
N TYR A 111 13.60 -4.94 7.67
CA TYR A 111 14.51 -5.82 6.95
C TYR A 111 15.94 -5.30 6.88
N THR A 112 16.12 -3.98 6.92
CA THR A 112 17.43 -3.37 6.65
C THR A 112 18.16 -2.88 7.89
N ASP A 113 17.44 -2.57 8.98
CA ASP A 113 18.03 -2.08 10.23
C ASP A 113 18.47 -3.26 11.12
N PRO A 114 19.79 -3.51 11.28
CA PRO A 114 20.27 -4.65 12.06
C PRO A 114 20.04 -4.49 13.56
N PHE A 115 19.66 -3.29 14.03
CA PHE A 115 19.35 -3.01 15.43
C PHE A 115 17.84 -3.03 15.72
N TYR A 116 17.00 -3.18 14.69
CA TYR A 116 15.56 -3.26 14.84
C TYR A 116 15.13 -4.66 15.31
N ILE A 117 14.36 -4.71 16.40
CA ILE A 117 13.70 -5.94 16.88
C ILE A 117 12.19 -5.85 16.61
N MET A 118 11.56 -4.79 17.09
CA MET A 118 10.15 -4.45 16.85
C MET A 118 9.93 -2.95 17.03
N ASP A 119 8.75 -2.46 16.64
CA ASP A 119 8.42 -1.04 16.84
C ASP A 119 8.55 -0.64 18.31
N GLY A 120 9.38 0.37 18.58
CA GLY A 120 9.68 0.84 19.92
C GLY A 120 10.73 0.02 20.69
N LEU A 121 11.36 -0.99 20.08
CA LEU A 121 12.42 -1.79 20.69
C LEU A 121 13.63 -1.95 19.77
N GLU A 122 14.75 -1.38 20.20
CA GLU A 122 15.98 -1.28 19.43
C GLU A 122 17.20 -1.67 20.29
N ILE A 123 18.21 -2.26 19.66
CA ILE A 123 19.48 -2.57 20.32
C ILE A 123 20.31 -1.29 20.43
N VAL A 124 20.51 -0.80 21.66
CA VAL A 124 21.43 0.32 21.92
C VAL A 124 22.85 -0.23 22.01
N LYS A 125 23.79 0.32 21.22
CA LYS A 125 25.21 0.00 21.37
C LYS A 125 25.72 0.57 22.70
N THR A 126 26.11 -0.31 23.61
CA THR A 126 26.90 0.01 24.80
C THR A 126 28.38 0.18 24.43
#